data_AF-A0A7Y2ZWX7-F1
#
_entry.id   AF-A0A7Y2ZWX7-F1
#
_cell.length_a   1.000
_cell.length_b   1.000
_cell.length_c   1.000
_cell.angle_alpha   90.00
_cell.angle_beta   90.00
_cell.angle_gamma   90.00
#
_symmetry.space_group_name_H-M   'P 1'
#
loop_
_entity.id
_entity.type
_entity.pdbx_description
1 polymer ?
#
loop_
_entity_poly.entity_id
_entity_poly.type
_entity_poly.pdbx_seq_one_letter_code
_entity_poly.pdbx_strand_id
1 'polypeptide(L)'
;MKKRNIYQNQSQEIVNLFETAGSNEKVMCVPMDYAKNDHLVMFCNGHGDILRKPFSVKNTPEGIAYIDDQVMRSCRRRGIKKEHVFFGGEDTNSFAKNFVSTLRSKGFLVANVNAHDAKKQRESVQASTDRIDLMGIAALLLNCRGNCCPAQSGTYRNLRLLVRHRRKLVQMLTEVKNRVHGIVDELFPGFLKEQNTGIVAFTESSLYLMEDR
;
A
#
# COMPACT_ATOMS: atom_id res chain seq x y z
N MET A 1 23.75 3.93 -17.54
CA MET A 1 23.22 5.18 -16.94
C MET A 1 21.70 5.10 -16.91
N LYS A 2 21.06 5.20 -15.74
CA LYS A 2 19.58 5.34 -15.65
C LYS A 2 19.21 6.68 -16.29
N LYS A 3 18.48 6.66 -17.41
CA LYS A 3 17.98 7.88 -18.07
C LYS A 3 17.11 8.64 -17.06
N ARG A 4 17.54 9.85 -16.67
CA ARG A 4 16.72 10.76 -15.86
C ARG A 4 15.57 11.24 -16.75
N ASN A 5 14.39 10.71 -16.52
CA ASN A 5 13.19 11.14 -17.22
C ASN A 5 12.54 12.32 -16.48
N ILE A 6 12.08 13.33 -17.21
CA ILE A 6 11.39 14.52 -16.71
C ILE A 6 10.00 14.22 -16.15
N TYR A 7 9.43 13.05 -16.45
CA TYR A 7 8.16 12.61 -15.88
C TYR A 7 8.34 12.13 -14.43
N GLN A 8 8.22 13.05 -13.47
CA GLN A 8 8.32 12.78 -12.03
C GLN A 8 7.24 11.81 -11.51
N ASN A 9 6.10 11.70 -12.22
CA ASN A 9 4.92 10.93 -11.79
C ASN A 9 4.79 9.56 -12.49
N GLN A 10 5.80 9.11 -13.23
CA GLN A 10 5.78 7.81 -13.90
C GLN A 10 6.78 6.85 -13.25
N SER A 11 6.37 5.59 -13.05
CA SER A 11 7.28 4.54 -12.59
C SER A 11 8.29 4.18 -13.67
N GLN A 12 9.56 4.45 -13.39
CA GLN A 12 10.67 4.02 -14.26
C GLN A 12 10.75 2.49 -14.40
N GLU A 13 10.26 1.71 -13.44
CA GLU A 13 10.29 0.24 -13.55
C GLU A 13 9.29 -0.26 -14.60
N ILE A 14 8.10 0.34 -14.66
CA ILE A 14 7.11 0.01 -15.68
C ILE A 14 7.59 0.49 -17.05
N VAL A 15 8.11 1.71 -17.16
CA VAL A 15 8.65 2.25 -18.42
C VAL A 15 9.80 1.37 -18.95
N ASN A 16 10.74 0.97 -18.10
CA ASN A 16 11.82 0.06 -18.50
C ASN A 16 11.28 -1.29 -18.96
N LEU A 17 10.23 -1.81 -18.33
CA LEU A 17 9.60 -3.08 -18.71
C LEU A 17 9.00 -3.01 -20.12
N PHE A 18 8.31 -1.91 -20.44
CA PHE A 18 7.83 -1.63 -21.81
C PHE A 18 8.98 -1.50 -22.82
N GLU A 19 10.06 -0.80 -22.45
CA GLU A 19 11.26 -0.67 -23.30
C GLU A 19 11.93 -2.04 -23.56
N THR A 20 12.08 -2.90 -22.54
CA THR A 20 12.67 -4.24 -22.70
C THR A 20 11.80 -5.20 -23.50
N ALA A 21 10.48 -5.03 -23.44
CA ALA A 21 9.56 -5.88 -24.21
C ALA A 21 9.59 -5.58 -25.71
N GLY A 22 10.00 -4.38 -26.10
CA GLY A 22 10.13 -3.93 -27.49
C GLY A 22 8.80 -3.73 -28.24
N SER A 23 7.71 -4.33 -27.77
CA SER A 23 6.34 -4.14 -28.26
C SER A 23 5.35 -4.22 -27.10
N ASN A 24 4.37 -3.31 -27.08
CA ASN A 24 3.32 -3.23 -26.06
C ASN A 24 2.42 -4.47 -26.05
N GLU A 25 2.29 -5.20 -27.17
CA GLU A 25 1.54 -6.46 -27.23
C GLU A 25 2.21 -7.59 -26.42
N LYS A 26 3.53 -7.50 -26.22
CA LYS A 26 4.33 -8.48 -25.48
C LYS A 26 4.39 -8.19 -23.98
N VAL A 27 3.65 -7.17 -23.52
CA VAL A 27 3.54 -6.81 -22.11
C VAL A 27 2.17 -7.24 -21.60
N MET A 28 2.15 -7.89 -20.44
CA MET A 28 0.90 -8.26 -19.76
C MET A 28 0.74 -7.45 -18.47
N CYS A 29 -0.32 -6.66 -18.42
CA CYS A 29 -0.77 -5.93 -17.26
C CYS A 29 -1.86 -6.75 -16.55
N VAL A 30 -1.71 -6.94 -15.25
CA VAL A 30 -2.69 -7.62 -14.40
C VAL A 30 -3.22 -6.65 -13.35
N PRO A 31 -4.24 -5.84 -13.69
CA PRO A 31 -4.99 -5.05 -12.71
C PRO A 31 -5.70 -5.97 -11.71
N MET A 32 -5.63 -5.60 -10.44
CA MET A 32 -6.26 -6.29 -9.32
C MET A 32 -6.99 -5.28 -8.44
N ASP A 33 -8.24 -5.62 -8.10
CA ASP A 33 -8.99 -4.94 -7.05
C ASP A 33 -9.00 -5.81 -5.79
N TYR A 34 -8.53 -5.24 -4.68
CA TYR A 34 -8.23 -5.99 -3.47
C TYR A 34 -9.42 -6.03 -2.50
N ALA A 35 -10.14 -7.15 -2.47
CA ALA A 35 -11.11 -7.42 -1.41
C ALA A 35 -10.55 -8.27 -0.25
N LYS A 36 -11.33 -8.41 0.83
CA LYS A 36 -10.94 -9.19 2.02
C LYS A 36 -10.82 -10.70 1.73
N ASN A 37 -11.81 -11.24 1.03
CA ASN A 37 -11.92 -12.68 0.77
C ASN A 37 -11.48 -13.04 -0.65
N ASP A 38 -12.04 -12.34 -1.65
CA ASP A 38 -11.79 -12.61 -3.06
C ASP A 38 -11.38 -11.34 -3.81
N HIS A 39 -10.16 -11.31 -4.32
CA HIS A 39 -9.65 -10.25 -5.18
C HIS A 39 -10.24 -10.39 -6.59
N LEU A 40 -10.63 -9.28 -7.21
CA LEU A 40 -11.07 -9.28 -8.60
C LEU A 40 -9.85 -8.99 -9.50
N VAL A 41 -9.64 -9.81 -10.53
CA VAL A 41 -8.44 -9.74 -11.38
C VAL A 41 -8.82 -9.79 -12.85
N MET A 42 -8.14 -9.01 -13.68
CA MET A 42 -8.29 -9.03 -15.15
C MET A 42 -6.91 -9.03 -15.80
N PHE A 43 -6.82 -9.55 -17.02
CA PHE A 43 -5.59 -9.49 -17.82
C PHE A 43 -5.77 -8.56 -19.00
N CYS A 44 -4.82 -7.64 -19.17
CA CYS A 44 -4.75 -6.69 -20.27
C CYS A 44 -3.37 -6.75 -20.95
N ASN A 45 -3.30 -6.44 -22.24
CA ASN A 45 -2.02 -6.17 -22.88
C ASN A 45 -1.57 -4.72 -22.63
N GLY A 46 -0.38 -4.36 -23.12
CA GLY A 46 0.14 -3.00 -23.07
C GLY A 46 -0.63 -1.95 -23.90
N HIS A 47 -1.58 -2.36 -24.74
CA HIS A 47 -2.48 -1.46 -25.47
C HIS A 47 -3.81 -1.21 -24.74
N GLY A 48 -4.12 -2.03 -23.72
CA GLY A 48 -5.40 -1.99 -23.01
C GLY A 48 -6.43 -3.03 -23.48
N ASP A 49 -6.08 -3.89 -24.43
CA ASP A 49 -6.97 -4.98 -24.86
C ASP A 49 -7.10 -6.03 -23.76
N ILE A 50 -8.35 -6.40 -23.48
CA ILE A 50 -8.68 -7.38 -22.46
C ILE A 50 -8.30 -8.78 -22.98
N LEU A 51 -7.27 -9.37 -22.40
CA LEU A 51 -6.82 -10.74 -22.72
C LEU A 51 -7.71 -11.79 -22.06
N ARG A 52 -8.26 -11.45 -20.89
CA ARG A 52 -9.18 -12.28 -20.12
C ARG A 52 -10.13 -11.41 -19.32
N LYS A 53 -11.42 -11.74 -19.36
CA LYS A 53 -12.47 -11.07 -18.56
C LYS A 53 -12.17 -11.15 -17.05
N PRO A 54 -12.71 -10.21 -16.25
CA PRO A 54 -12.54 -10.22 -14.80
C PRO A 54 -12.93 -11.56 -14.17
N PHE A 55 -12.11 -12.06 -13.24
CA PHE A 55 -12.36 -13.27 -12.49
C PHE A 55 -11.91 -13.10 -11.03
N SER A 56 -12.57 -13.82 -10.13
CA SER A 56 -12.28 -13.74 -8.70
C SER A 56 -11.15 -14.70 -8.29
N VAL A 57 -10.32 -14.23 -7.36
CA VAL A 57 -9.19 -14.97 -6.80
C VAL A 57 -9.23 -14.90 -5.29
N LYS A 58 -9.28 -16.06 -4.64
CA LYS A 58 -9.24 -16.14 -3.18
C LYS A 58 -7.94 -15.56 -2.61
N ASN A 59 -8.04 -14.81 -1.51
CA ASN A 59 -6.90 -14.36 -0.72
C ASN A 59 -6.32 -15.50 0.13
N THR A 60 -5.88 -16.57 -0.54
CA THR A 60 -5.32 -17.78 0.06
C THR A 60 -4.08 -18.21 -0.73
N PRO A 61 -3.20 -19.07 -0.16
CA PRO A 61 -2.07 -19.63 -0.90
C PRO A 61 -2.48 -20.35 -2.20
N GLU A 62 -3.63 -21.03 -2.17
CA GLU A 62 -4.23 -21.68 -3.34
C GLU A 62 -4.61 -20.65 -4.43
N GLY A 63 -5.17 -19.51 -4.03
CA GLY A 63 -5.47 -18.41 -4.96
C GLY A 63 -4.22 -17.80 -5.61
N ILE A 64 -3.11 -17.73 -4.86
CA ILE A 64 -1.81 -17.30 -5.41
C ILE A 64 -1.29 -18.31 -6.43
N ALA A 65 -1.38 -19.61 -6.15
CA ALA A 65 -1.02 -20.66 -7.09
C ALA A 65 -1.91 -20.63 -8.34
N TYR A 66 -3.20 -20.36 -8.15
CA TYR A 66 -4.16 -20.22 -9.25
C TYR A 66 -3.81 -19.05 -10.17
N ILE A 67 -3.54 -17.84 -9.65
CA ILE A 67 -3.10 -16.71 -10.49
C ILE A 67 -1.82 -17.05 -11.26
N ASP A 68 -0.85 -17.65 -10.59
CA ASP A 68 0.45 -17.98 -11.19
C ASP A 68 0.28 -18.92 -12.38
N ASP A 69 -0.54 -19.97 -12.23
CA ASP A 69 -0.89 -20.88 -13.33
C ASP A 69 -1.65 -20.14 -14.46
N GLN A 70 -2.61 -19.27 -14.13
CA GLN A 70 -3.33 -18.50 -15.15
C GLN A 70 -2.44 -17.53 -15.92
N VAL A 71 -1.46 -16.91 -15.25
CA VAL A 71 -0.45 -16.06 -15.86
C VAL A 71 0.43 -16.89 -16.79
N MET A 72 0.93 -18.03 -16.33
CA MET A 72 1.78 -18.92 -17.13
C MET A 72 1.05 -19.46 -18.37
N ARG A 73 -0.22 -19.83 -18.25
CA ARG A 73 -1.05 -20.26 -19.40
C ARG A 73 -1.23 -19.13 -20.41
N SER A 74 -1.51 -17.92 -19.94
CA SER A 74 -1.66 -16.74 -20.81
C SER A 74 -0.35 -16.37 -21.52
N CYS A 75 0.77 -16.47 -20.80
CA CYS A 75 2.11 -16.25 -21.34
C CYS A 75 2.45 -17.24 -22.47
N ARG A 76 2.21 -18.54 -22.26
CA ARG A 76 2.46 -19.59 -23.27
C ARG A 76 1.62 -19.40 -24.53
N ARG A 77 0.33 -19.05 -24.39
CA ARG A 77 -0.57 -18.86 -25.54
C ARG A 77 -0.18 -17.67 -26.43
N ARG A 78 0.45 -16.64 -25.86
CA ARG A 78 0.72 -15.37 -26.55
C ARG A 78 2.21 -15.09 -26.77
N GLY A 79 3.10 -16.01 -26.34
CA GLY A 79 4.55 -15.83 -26.45
C GLY A 79 5.10 -14.69 -25.57
N ILE A 80 4.41 -14.35 -24.48
CA ILE A 80 4.83 -13.31 -23.53
C ILE A 80 5.81 -13.93 -22.54
N LYS A 81 6.94 -13.25 -22.30
CA LYS A 81 7.90 -13.69 -21.28
C LYS A 81 7.43 -13.28 -19.90
N LYS A 82 7.75 -14.10 -18.88
CA LYS A 82 7.38 -13.86 -17.47
C LYS A 82 7.89 -12.51 -16.94
N GLU A 83 9.05 -12.08 -17.43
CA GLU A 83 9.68 -10.79 -17.10
C GLU A 83 8.90 -9.56 -17.58
N HIS A 84 8.01 -9.71 -18.57
CA HIS A 84 7.15 -8.64 -19.08
C HIS A 84 5.74 -8.66 -18.47
N VAL A 85 5.55 -9.41 -17.38
CA VAL A 85 4.29 -9.44 -16.64
C VAL A 85 4.43 -8.56 -15.41
N PHE A 86 3.51 -7.60 -15.28
CA PHE A 86 3.42 -6.80 -14.08
C PHE A 86 1.98 -6.76 -13.57
N PHE A 87 1.86 -6.72 -12.25
CA PHE A 87 0.62 -6.60 -11.54
C PHE A 87 0.44 -5.16 -11.08
N GLY A 88 -0.81 -4.75 -10.91
CA GLY A 88 -1.06 -3.56 -10.12
C GLY A 88 -2.44 -3.50 -9.53
N GLY A 89 -2.56 -2.79 -8.42
CA GLY A 89 -3.83 -2.62 -7.74
C GLY A 89 -3.90 -1.31 -6.99
N GLU A 90 -5.12 -0.96 -6.59
CA GLU A 90 -5.39 0.17 -5.70
C GLU A 90 -4.79 -0.09 -4.30
N ASP A 91 -4.63 0.96 -3.48
CA ASP A 91 -3.94 0.94 -2.20
C ASP A 91 -4.05 -0.40 -1.42
N THR A 92 -2.90 -1.04 -1.18
CA THR A 92 -2.84 -2.35 -0.51
C THR A 92 -3.29 -2.25 0.95
N ASN A 93 -4.55 -2.59 1.20
CA ASN A 93 -5.09 -2.77 2.55
C ASN A 93 -4.33 -3.87 3.31
N SER A 94 -4.43 -3.85 4.65
CA SER A 94 -3.66 -4.79 5.51
C SER A 94 -3.84 -6.26 5.13
N PHE A 95 -5.02 -6.62 4.61
CA PHE A 95 -5.36 -7.98 4.19
C PHE A 95 -4.68 -8.42 2.88
N ALA A 96 -4.38 -7.48 1.98
CA ALA A 96 -3.76 -7.77 0.68
C ALA A 96 -2.22 -7.68 0.69
N LYS A 97 -1.63 -7.17 1.78
CA LYS A 97 -0.16 -7.03 1.90
C LYS A 97 0.57 -8.35 1.80
N ASN A 98 0.03 -9.42 2.39
CA ASN A 98 0.62 -10.75 2.32
C ASN A 98 0.60 -11.27 0.89
N PHE A 99 -0.54 -11.13 0.22
CA PHE A 99 -0.72 -11.51 -1.18
C PHE A 99 0.31 -10.83 -2.10
N VAL A 100 0.42 -9.50 -1.98
CA VAL A 100 1.39 -8.70 -2.76
C VAL A 100 2.84 -9.05 -2.41
N SER A 101 3.14 -9.28 -1.14
CA SER A 101 4.48 -9.69 -0.71
C SER A 101 4.89 -11.04 -1.33
N THR A 102 3.96 -12.00 -1.37
CA THR A 102 4.22 -13.30 -1.98
C THR A 102 4.41 -13.19 -3.49
N LEU A 103 3.61 -12.38 -4.18
CA LEU A 103 3.80 -12.11 -5.61
C LEU A 103 5.17 -11.48 -5.90
N ARG A 104 5.60 -10.51 -5.09
CA ARG A 104 6.94 -9.92 -5.19
C ARG A 104 8.04 -10.94 -4.94
N SER A 105 7.88 -11.83 -3.95
CA SER A 105 8.86 -12.89 -3.67
C SER A 105 9.01 -13.91 -4.80
N LYS A 106 7.96 -14.10 -5.61
CA LYS A 106 7.98 -14.93 -6.83
C LYS A 106 8.66 -14.25 -8.04
N GLY A 107 9.11 -13.01 -7.87
CA GLY A 107 9.82 -12.23 -8.90
C GLY A 107 8.91 -11.42 -9.81
N PHE A 108 7.63 -11.25 -9.47
CA PHE A 108 6.74 -10.39 -10.25
C PHE A 108 6.83 -8.92 -9.81
N LEU A 109 6.75 -8.01 -10.78
CA LEU A 109 6.63 -6.58 -10.50
C LEU A 109 5.20 -6.27 -10.05
N VAL A 110 5.04 -5.64 -8.87
CA VAL A 110 3.72 -5.23 -8.35
C VAL A 110 3.70 -3.73 -8.08
N ALA A 111 2.95 -3.00 -8.90
CA ALA A 111 2.75 -1.57 -8.83
C ALA A 111 1.51 -1.22 -7.99
N ASN A 112 1.65 -0.25 -7.07
CA ASN A 112 0.52 0.25 -6.29
C ASN A 112 0.06 1.58 -6.87
N VAL A 113 -1.22 1.69 -7.21
CA VAL A 113 -1.83 2.94 -7.71
C VAL A 113 -2.55 3.63 -6.55
N ASN A 114 -2.43 4.95 -6.48
CA ASN A 114 -3.09 5.75 -5.45
C ASN A 114 -4.61 5.75 -5.68
N ALA A 115 -5.39 5.39 -4.66
CA ALA A 115 -6.85 5.36 -4.71
C ALA A 115 -7.48 6.71 -5.12
N HIS A 116 -6.83 7.81 -4.76
CA HIS A 116 -7.28 9.15 -5.12
C HIS A 116 -7.17 9.41 -6.63
N ASP A 117 -6.08 8.95 -7.26
CA ASP A 117 -5.89 9.10 -8.71
C ASP A 117 -6.80 8.16 -9.50
N ALA A 118 -7.04 6.95 -8.97
CA ALA A 118 -8.10 6.06 -9.46
C ALA A 118 -9.46 6.76 -9.45
N LYS A 119 -9.83 7.39 -8.33
CA LYS A 119 -11.10 8.10 -8.18
C LYS A 119 -11.25 9.31 -9.11
N LYS A 120 -10.18 10.06 -9.35
CA LYS A 120 -10.23 11.18 -10.31
C LYS A 120 -10.44 10.71 -11.75
N GLN A 121 -9.91 9.54 -12.11
CA GLN A 121 -10.19 8.90 -13.38
C GLN A 121 -11.63 8.34 -13.44
N ARG A 122 -12.20 7.92 -12.29
CA ARG A 122 -13.62 7.49 -12.14
C ARG A 122 -14.60 8.64 -12.41
N GLU A 123 -14.30 9.87 -11.97
CA GLU A 123 -15.22 11.02 -12.10
C GLU A 123 -15.57 11.39 -13.57
N SER A 124 -14.73 11.00 -14.53
CA SER A 124 -15.01 11.22 -15.96
C SER A 124 -15.97 10.19 -16.57
N VAL A 125 -16.29 9.09 -15.86
CA VAL A 125 -17.12 7.99 -16.38
C VAL A 125 -18.21 7.64 -15.35
N GLN A 126 -19.44 8.06 -15.66
CA GLN A 126 -20.59 8.15 -14.75
C GLN A 126 -21.28 6.81 -14.42
N ALA A 127 -20.55 5.69 -14.39
CA ALA A 127 -21.12 4.38 -14.03
C ALA A 127 -20.11 3.55 -13.22
N SER A 128 -20.41 3.31 -11.95
CA SER A 128 -19.63 2.39 -11.11
C SER A 128 -20.13 0.95 -11.34
N THR A 129 -19.41 0.20 -12.15
CA THR A 129 -19.53 -1.26 -12.20
C THR A 129 -18.15 -1.80 -11.87
N ASP A 130 -18.03 -2.92 -11.15
CA ASP A 130 -16.74 -3.51 -10.74
C ASP A 130 -15.75 -3.68 -11.92
N ARG A 131 -16.28 -3.86 -13.14
CA ARG A 131 -15.51 -3.90 -14.40
C ARG A 131 -14.90 -2.55 -14.79
N ILE A 132 -15.61 -1.45 -14.56
CA ILE A 132 -15.18 -0.08 -14.84
C ILE A 132 -14.08 0.32 -13.85
N ASP A 133 -14.19 -0.09 -12.59
CA ASP A 133 -13.14 0.12 -11.58
C ASP A 133 -11.83 -0.56 -12.00
N LEU A 134 -11.90 -1.81 -12.44
CA LEU A 134 -10.72 -2.54 -12.89
C LEU A 134 -10.12 -1.98 -14.18
N MET A 135 -10.95 -1.44 -15.08
CA MET A 135 -10.48 -0.74 -16.29
C MET A 135 -9.81 0.60 -15.94
N GLY A 136 -10.30 1.31 -14.94
CA GLY A 136 -9.66 2.53 -14.42
C GLY A 136 -8.27 2.25 -13.84
N ILE A 137 -8.14 1.17 -13.07
CA ILE A 137 -6.85 0.70 -12.55
C ILE A 137 -5.91 0.31 -13.70
N ALA A 138 -6.41 -0.45 -14.69
CA ALA A 138 -5.64 -0.84 -15.86
C ALA A 138 -5.13 0.39 -16.64
N ALA A 139 -5.99 1.39 -16.87
CA ALA A 139 -5.63 2.60 -17.58
C ALA A 139 -4.54 3.41 -16.84
N LEU A 140 -4.60 3.49 -15.50
CA LEU A 140 -3.58 4.18 -14.71
C LEU A 140 -2.24 3.45 -14.71
N LEU A 141 -2.29 2.13 -14.67
CA LEU A 141 -1.11 1.26 -14.78
C LEU A 141 -0.45 1.38 -16.16
N LEU A 142 -1.23 1.39 -17.24
CA LEU A 142 -0.75 1.59 -18.61
C LEU A 142 -0.18 2.99 -18.84
N ASN A 143 -0.76 4.01 -18.19
CA ASN A 143 -0.19 5.36 -18.16
C ASN A 143 1.06 5.49 -17.27
N CYS A 144 1.60 4.37 -16.76
CA CYS A 144 2.78 4.29 -15.90
C CYS A 144 2.65 5.09 -14.59
N ARG A 145 1.45 5.49 -14.17
CA ARG A 145 1.20 6.27 -12.94
C ARG A 145 1.09 5.40 -11.68
N GLY A 146 1.57 4.16 -11.75
CA GLY A 146 1.70 3.28 -10.58
C GLY A 146 2.96 3.64 -9.80
N ASN A 147 2.86 3.76 -8.48
CA ASN A 147 4.01 4.03 -7.63
C ASN A 147 4.75 2.72 -7.34
N CYS A 148 5.71 2.36 -8.19
CA CYS A 148 6.66 1.27 -7.94
C CYS A 148 7.76 1.77 -7.01
N CYS A 149 7.40 2.22 -5.81
CA CYS A 149 8.37 2.79 -4.89
C CYS A 149 9.25 1.66 -4.30
N PRO A 150 10.59 1.63 -4.55
CA PRO A 150 11.49 0.65 -3.93
C PRO A 150 11.53 0.79 -2.40
N ALA A 151 11.19 1.99 -1.90
CA ALA A 151 11.12 2.34 -0.48
C ALA A 151 10.01 1.60 0.31
N GLN A 152 9.21 0.74 -0.33
CA GLN A 152 8.22 -0.13 0.32
C GLN A 152 8.81 -1.48 0.79
N SER A 153 10.11 -1.72 0.60
CA SER A 153 10.79 -2.93 1.07
C SER A 153 12.14 -2.61 1.73
N GLY A 154 12.56 -3.44 2.69
CA GLY A 154 13.87 -3.33 3.36
C GLY A 154 13.96 -2.34 4.52
N THR A 155 15.18 -1.95 4.87
CA THR A 155 15.55 -1.17 6.07
C THR A 155 14.79 0.15 6.20
N TYR A 156 14.56 0.85 5.08
CA TYR A 156 13.86 2.14 5.07
C TYR A 156 12.37 2.02 5.45
N ARG A 157 11.71 0.92 5.08
CA ARG A 157 10.33 0.63 5.52
C ARG A 157 10.31 0.37 7.03
N ASN A 158 11.27 -0.39 7.53
CA ASN A 158 11.38 -0.69 8.96
C ASN A 158 11.60 0.60 9.77
N LEU A 159 12.50 1.48 9.31
CA LEU A 159 12.73 2.78 9.94
C LEU A 159 11.44 3.62 9.98
N ARG A 160 10.70 3.68 8.87
CA ARG A 160 9.43 4.42 8.79
C ARG A 160 8.36 3.84 9.73
N LEU A 161 8.28 2.52 9.84
CA LEU A 161 7.39 1.84 10.79
C LEU A 161 7.77 2.17 12.23
N LEU A 162 9.05 2.09 12.59
CA LEU A 162 9.54 2.43 13.93
C LEU A 162 9.23 3.88 14.30
N VAL A 163 9.44 4.83 13.39
CA VAL A 163 9.10 6.24 13.62
C VAL A 163 7.60 6.43 13.85
N ARG A 164 6.74 5.73 13.10
CA ARG A 164 5.28 5.75 13.31
C ARG A 164 4.90 5.16 14.67
N HIS A 165 5.47 4.02 15.05
CA HIS A 165 5.23 3.40 16.35
C HIS A 165 5.65 4.32 17.49
N ARG A 166 6.84 4.93 17.40
CA ARG A 166 7.31 5.92 18.38
C ARG A 166 6.32 7.09 18.53
N ARG A 167 5.84 7.66 17.42
CA ARG A 167 4.85 8.75 17.46
C ARG A 167 3.56 8.34 18.17
N LYS A 168 3.08 7.11 17.92
CA LYS A 168 1.89 6.57 18.60
C LYS A 168 2.11 6.39 20.10
N LEU A 169 3.27 5.86 20.51
CA LEU A 169 3.63 5.73 21.93
C LEU A 169 3.70 7.09 22.63
N VAL A 170 4.26 8.11 21.97
CA VAL A 170 4.28 9.48 22.50
C VAL A 170 2.87 10.03 22.68
N GLN A 171 1.96 9.80 21.73
CA GLN A 171 0.55 10.21 21.87
C GLN A 171 -0.12 9.51 23.06
N MET A 172 0.04 8.19 23.18
CA MET A 172 -0.51 7.43 24.31
C MET A 172 0.07 7.89 25.65
N LEU A 173 1.36 8.21 25.71
CA LEU A 173 1.98 8.77 26.92
C LEU A 173 1.32 10.10 27.31
N THR A 174 1.11 11.00 26.34
CA THR A 174 0.45 12.28 26.59
C THR A 174 -1.00 12.08 27.04
N GLU A 175 -1.74 11.15 26.43
CA GLU A 175 -3.11 10.81 26.85
C GLU A 175 -3.15 10.30 28.30
N VAL A 176 -2.24 9.40 28.68
CA VAL A 176 -2.15 8.88 30.05
C VAL A 176 -1.79 10.00 31.02
N LYS A 177 -0.80 10.84 30.70
CA LYS A 177 -0.43 12.00 31.53
C LYS A 177 -1.62 12.93 31.76
N ASN A 178 -2.40 13.22 30.72
CA ASN A 178 -3.58 14.06 30.84
C ASN A 178 -4.67 13.42 31.72
N ARG A 179 -4.84 12.09 31.65
CA ARG A 179 -5.77 11.37 32.53
C ARG A 179 -5.33 11.44 33.99
N VAL A 180 -4.04 11.26 34.28
CA VAL A 180 -3.52 11.39 35.65
C VAL A 180 -3.64 12.84 36.12
N HIS A 181 -3.35 13.83 35.28
CA HIS A 181 -3.61 15.24 35.60
C HIS A 181 -5.06 15.48 36.02
N GLY A 182 -6.03 14.95 35.26
CA GLY A 182 -7.46 15.09 35.59
C GLY A 182 -7.81 14.46 36.95
N ILE A 183 -7.34 13.26 37.22
CA ILE A 183 -7.58 12.57 38.51
C ILE A 183 -6.95 13.33 39.66
N VAL A 184 -5.72 13.82 39.49
CA VAL A 184 -5.01 14.55 40.54
C VAL A 184 -5.61 15.93 40.76
N ASP A 185 -6.10 16.61 39.72
CA ASP A 185 -6.79 17.89 39.89
C ASP A 185 -8.14 17.72 40.61
N GLU A 186 -8.80 16.57 40.48
CA GLU A 186 -10.02 16.23 41.23
C GLU A 186 -9.74 15.95 42.71
N LEU A 187 -8.68 15.18 43.01
CA LEU A 187 -8.33 14.79 44.38
C LEU A 187 -7.52 15.87 45.13
N PHE A 188 -6.59 16.53 44.44
CA PHE A 188 -5.60 17.46 44.98
C PHE A 188 -5.35 18.64 44.02
N PRO A 189 -6.31 19.58 43.92
CA PRO A 189 -6.24 20.68 42.97
C PRO A 189 -4.97 21.50 43.16
N GLY A 190 -4.18 21.62 42.09
CA GLY A 190 -2.95 22.41 42.09
C GLY A 190 -1.70 21.70 42.61
N PHE A 191 -1.76 20.42 42.98
CA PHE A 191 -0.58 19.64 43.40
C PHE A 191 0.47 19.50 42.29
N LEU A 192 0.02 19.27 41.06
CA LEU A 192 0.89 19.11 39.88
C LEU A 192 1.32 20.44 39.25
N LYS A 193 0.92 21.59 39.82
CA LYS A 193 1.36 22.90 39.35
C LYS A 193 2.66 23.27 40.06
N GLU A 194 3.75 23.33 39.29
CA GLU A 194 5.08 23.71 39.80
C GLU A 194 5.08 25.04 40.55
N GLN A 195 4.22 25.99 40.16
CA GLN A 195 4.05 27.28 40.83
C GLN A 195 3.53 27.15 42.28
N ASN A 196 2.77 26.10 42.57
CA ASN A 196 2.14 25.90 43.88
C ASN A 196 2.97 24.97 44.77
N THR A 197 3.66 24.00 44.19
CA THR A 197 4.36 22.94 44.95
C THR A 197 5.87 22.96 44.77
N GLY A 198 6.41 23.72 43.81
CA GLY A 198 7.84 23.69 43.45
C GLY A 198 8.29 22.37 42.83
N ILE A 199 7.35 21.46 42.53
CA ILE A 199 7.64 20.11 42.03
C ILE A 199 7.21 20.01 40.57
N VAL A 200 8.10 19.49 39.73
CA VAL A 200 7.82 19.19 38.33
C VAL A 200 6.93 17.94 38.23
N ALA A 201 5.80 18.07 37.54
CA ALA A 201 4.84 16.99 37.36
C ALA A 201 5.45 15.74 36.70
N PHE A 202 5.10 14.55 37.21
CA PHE A 202 5.54 13.24 36.74
C PHE A 202 7.06 13.00 36.76
N THR A 203 7.75 13.61 37.71
CA THR A 203 9.12 13.26 38.10
C THR A 203 9.12 12.20 39.21
N GLU A 204 10.25 11.53 39.45
CA GLU A 204 10.42 10.59 40.58
C GLU A 204 9.94 11.20 41.90
N SER A 205 10.30 12.44 42.19
CA SER A 205 9.88 13.15 43.40
C SER A 205 8.35 13.30 43.51
N SER A 206 7.67 13.62 42.39
CA SER A 206 6.21 13.75 42.37
C SER A 206 5.49 12.41 42.50
N LEU A 207 6.06 11.34 41.95
CA LEU A 207 5.50 10.00 42.00
C LEU A 207 5.69 9.36 43.38
N TYR A 208 6.85 9.57 44.00
CA TYR A 208 7.13 9.13 45.37
C TYR A 208 6.12 9.70 46.36
N LEU A 209 5.79 10.99 46.23
CA LEU A 209 4.78 11.65 47.07
C LEU A 209 3.34 11.15 46.83
N MET A 210 3.08 10.52 45.69
CA MET A 210 1.80 9.89 45.37
C MET A 210 1.74 8.40 45.77
N GLU A 211 2.87 7.78 46.10
CA GLU A 211 2.95 6.34 46.43
C GLU A 211 2.54 6.05 47.89
N ASP A 212 2.80 6.98 48.80
CA ASP A 212 2.55 6.84 50.25
C ASP A 212 1.16 7.32 50.73
N ARG A 213 0.17 7.49 49.82
CA ARG A 213 -1.18 7.96 50.15
C ARG A 213 -2.28 7.19 49.44
#